data_AF-A0A7C8D0D3-F1
#
_entry.id   AF-A0A7C8D0D3-F1
#
_cell.length_a   1.000
_cell.length_b   1.000
_cell.length_c   1.000
_cell.angle_alpha   90.00
_cell.angle_beta   90.00
_cell.angle_gamma   90.00
#
_symmetry.space_group_name_H-M   'P 1'
#
loop_
_entity.id
_entity.type
_entity.pdbx_description
1 polymer ?
#
loop_
_entity_poly.entity_id
_entity_poly.type
_entity_poly.pdbx_seq_one_letter_code
_entity_poly.pdbx_strand_id
1 'polypeptide(L)'
;EFGWRGGEAFAMVSVVTWTWFSRASTAKLSTIPPYPRAVITMLSGALVLIPVTVLLNLVGLSEIAWSIEGWNLFWILWLCPIAAGVSLVFWLRSAEYLGVTIAAIHINLVPFYVIVIAFFSGGRLSSYQIIGACLVVAGAVISQVRLGGTSEQLGSTGRR
;
A
#
# COMPACT_ATOMS: atom_id res chain seq x y z
N GLU A 1 -9.06 23.10 -14.11
CA GLU A 1 -7.96 23.18 -15.10
C GLU A 1 -7.21 21.86 -15.08
N PHE A 2 -7.15 21.14 -16.21
CA PHE A 2 -6.38 19.91 -16.36
C PHE A 2 -4.98 20.29 -16.86
N GLY A 3 -3.96 20.09 -16.04
CA GLY A 3 -2.56 20.35 -16.37
C GLY A 3 -1.62 19.68 -15.38
N TRP A 4 -0.40 19.37 -15.81
CA TRP A 4 0.63 18.76 -14.96
C TRP A 4 1.07 19.74 -13.87
N ARG A 5 0.92 19.35 -12.60
CA ARG A 5 1.29 20.15 -11.43
C ARG A 5 2.61 19.69 -10.80
N GLY A 6 3.32 18.77 -11.46
CA GLY A 6 4.64 18.26 -11.08
C GLY A 6 4.60 17.06 -10.13
N GLY A 7 3.53 16.92 -9.35
CA GLY A 7 3.34 15.78 -8.43
C GLY A 7 3.06 14.44 -9.13
N GLU A 8 2.59 14.48 -10.38
CA GLU A 8 2.21 13.27 -11.13
C GLU A 8 3.43 12.37 -11.39
N ALA A 9 4.59 12.96 -11.69
CA ALA A 9 5.82 12.21 -11.89
C ALA A 9 6.26 11.50 -10.60
N PHE A 10 6.18 12.18 -9.45
CA PHE A 10 6.48 11.58 -8.15
C PHE A 10 5.52 10.44 -7.81
N ALA A 11 4.24 10.58 -8.11
CA ALA A 11 3.26 9.51 -7.92
C ALA A 11 3.60 8.27 -8.77
N MET A 12 3.98 8.46 -10.04
CA MET A 12 4.39 7.35 -10.92
C MET A 12 5.66 6.66 -10.42
N VAL A 13 6.69 7.44 -10.05
CA VAL A 13 7.94 6.90 -9.47
C VAL A 13 7.64 6.13 -8.19
N SER A 14 6.77 6.64 -7.31
CA SER A 14 6.35 5.96 -6.09
C SER A 14 5.75 4.58 -6.39
N VAL A 15 4.82 4.50 -7.33
CA VAL A 15 4.17 3.23 -7.70
C VAL A 15 5.15 2.23 -8.31
N VAL A 16 6.06 2.70 -9.18
CA VAL A 16 7.11 1.84 -9.78
C VAL A 16 8.06 1.32 -8.70
N THR A 17 8.54 2.19 -7.82
CA THR A 17 9.43 1.81 -6.70
C THR A 17 8.73 0.85 -5.75
N TRP A 18 7.46 1.07 -5.41
CA TRP A 18 6.66 0.16 -4.58
C TRP A 18 6.50 -1.22 -5.21
N THR A 19 6.23 -1.27 -6.51
CA THR A 19 6.09 -2.53 -7.26
C THR A 19 7.41 -3.29 -7.33
N TRP A 20 8.50 -2.59 -7.60
CA TRP A 20 9.84 -3.15 -7.60
C TRP A 20 10.21 -3.67 -6.22
N PHE A 21 10.02 -2.87 -5.16
CA PHE A 21 10.25 -3.25 -3.77
C PHE A 21 9.48 -4.53 -3.41
N SER A 22 8.18 -4.58 -3.73
CA SER A 22 7.33 -5.72 -3.42
C SER A 22 7.86 -6.99 -4.09
N ARG A 23 8.23 -6.92 -5.38
CA ARG A 23 8.82 -8.06 -6.10
C ARG A 23 10.19 -8.45 -5.60
N ALA A 24 11.07 -7.48 -5.34
CA ALA A 24 12.43 -7.73 -4.89
C ALA A 24 12.45 -8.34 -3.49
N SER A 25 11.62 -7.84 -2.57
CA SER A 25 11.51 -8.36 -1.20
C SER A 25 10.95 -9.78 -1.17
N THR A 26 9.94 -10.11 -1.97
CA THR A 26 9.39 -11.47 -2.04
C THR A 26 10.27 -12.43 -2.82
N ALA A 27 11.03 -11.97 -3.81
CA ALA A 27 11.88 -12.85 -4.62
C ALA A 27 13.26 -13.10 -3.99
N LYS A 28 13.88 -12.05 -3.45
CA LYS A 28 15.28 -12.11 -2.97
C LYS A 28 15.40 -12.30 -1.45
N LEU A 29 14.37 -11.91 -0.68
CA LEU A 29 14.39 -11.98 0.78
C LEU A 29 13.34 -12.96 1.34
N SER A 30 12.79 -13.89 0.54
CA SER A 30 11.83 -14.90 1.01
C SER A 30 12.41 -15.92 2.00
N THR A 31 13.73 -16.02 2.07
CA THR A 31 14.42 -16.84 3.08
C THR A 31 14.31 -16.23 4.48
N ILE A 32 14.03 -14.93 4.58
CA ILE A 32 13.85 -14.21 5.84
C ILE A 32 12.35 -14.19 6.17
N PRO A 33 11.93 -14.57 7.38
CA PRO A 33 10.52 -14.52 7.75
C PRO A 33 9.91 -13.11 7.59
N PRO A 34 8.60 -12.98 7.32
CA PRO A 34 7.96 -11.69 7.02
C PRO A 34 8.13 -10.62 8.09
N TYR A 35 8.10 -11.02 9.37
CA TYR A 35 8.25 -10.08 10.50
C TYR A 35 9.62 -9.39 10.53
N PRO A 36 10.77 -10.10 10.64
CA PRO A 36 12.09 -9.46 10.60
C PRO A 36 12.35 -8.75 9.27
N ARG A 37 11.80 -9.24 8.15
CA ARG A 37 11.91 -8.54 6.86
C ARG A 37 11.17 -7.20 6.86
N ALA A 38 9.98 -7.11 7.47
CA ALA A 38 9.27 -5.85 7.65
C ALA A 38 10.11 -4.86 8.46
N VAL A 39 10.72 -5.31 9.57
CA VAL A 39 11.59 -4.48 10.41
C VAL A 39 12.78 -3.94 9.62
N ILE A 40 13.52 -4.80 8.91
CA ILE A 40 14.70 -4.39 8.12
C ILE A 40 14.31 -3.39 7.04
N THR A 41 13.19 -3.62 6.34
CA THR A 41 12.74 -2.73 5.26
C THR A 41 12.22 -1.40 5.78
N MET A 42 11.54 -1.37 6.94
CA MET A 42 11.15 -0.12 7.59
C MET A 42 12.35 0.67 8.11
N LEU A 43 13.33 0.00 8.72
CA LEU A 43 14.58 0.66 9.15
C LEU A 43 15.34 1.24 7.95
N SER A 44 15.41 0.49 6.85
CA SER A 44 16.01 0.99 5.60
C SER A 44 15.26 2.21 5.06
N GLY A 45 13.92 2.19 5.09
CA GLY A 45 13.09 3.33 4.73
C GLY A 45 13.32 4.54 5.62
N ALA A 46 13.41 4.34 6.94
CA ALA A 46 13.72 5.41 7.89
C ALA A 46 15.10 6.01 7.66
N LEU A 47 16.13 5.19 7.38
CA LEU A 47 17.48 5.64 7.06
C LEU A 47 17.53 6.52 5.80
N VAL A 48 16.60 6.36 4.87
CA VAL A 48 16.49 7.21 3.67
C VAL A 48 15.62 8.43 3.95
N LEU A 49 14.47 8.26 4.61
CA LEU A 49 13.50 9.33 4.83
C LEU A 49 14.00 10.38 5.83
N ILE A 50 14.77 9.99 6.86
CA ILE A 50 15.30 10.94 7.85
C ILE A 50 16.22 11.98 7.18
N PRO A 51 17.29 11.60 6.45
CA PRO A 51 18.13 12.57 5.73
C PRO A 51 17.35 13.41 4.72
N VAL A 52 16.44 12.80 3.95
CA VAL A 52 15.62 13.52 2.97
C VAL A 52 14.77 14.59 3.66
N THR A 53 14.13 14.26 4.79
CA THR A 53 13.30 15.20 5.54
C THR A 53 14.14 16.36 6.11
N VAL A 54 15.33 16.07 6.64
CA VAL A 54 16.26 17.09 7.13
C VAL A 54 16.71 18.01 5.99
N LEU A 55 17.09 17.46 4.84
CA LEU A 55 17.49 18.25 3.67
C LEU A 55 16.37 19.16 3.16
N LEU A 56 15.14 18.63 3.06
CA LEU A 56 13.98 19.44 2.64
C LEU A 56 13.70 20.57 3.64
N ASN A 57 13.93 20.33 4.93
CA ASN A 57 13.81 21.37 5.94
C ASN A 57 14.89 22.45 5.82
N LEU A 58 16.15 22.06 5.59
CA LEU A 58 17.26 22.99 5.41
C LEU A 58 17.09 23.89 4.17
N VAL A 59 16.46 23.39 3.11
CA VAL A 59 16.18 24.15 1.87
C VAL A 59 14.88 24.96 1.97
N GLY A 60 14.14 24.85 3.08
CA GLY A 60 12.88 25.59 3.30
C GLY A 60 11.69 25.06 2.49
N LEU A 61 11.77 23.83 1.99
CA LEU A 61 10.70 23.17 1.24
C LEU A 61 9.70 22.42 2.15
N SER A 62 10.08 22.15 3.40
CA SER A 62 9.24 21.47 4.39
C SER A 62 9.56 21.96 5.79
N GLU A 63 8.55 22.05 6.65
CA GLU A 63 8.76 22.31 8.08
C GLU A 63 8.66 20.99 8.86
N ILE A 64 9.61 20.76 9.77
CA ILE A 64 9.51 19.63 10.70
C ILE A 64 8.60 20.04 11.84
N ALA A 65 7.34 19.61 11.78
CA ALA A 65 6.37 19.84 12.83
C ALA A 65 6.67 18.92 14.03
N TRP A 66 7.20 19.49 15.11
CA TRP A 66 7.37 18.81 16.38
C TRP A 66 6.14 19.03 17.25
N SER A 67 5.44 17.96 17.61
CA SER A 67 4.37 18.03 18.60
C SER A 67 4.41 16.85 19.55
N ILE A 68 4.49 17.14 20.85
CA ILE A 68 4.44 16.18 21.96
C ILE A 68 3.04 16.23 22.62
N GLU A 69 2.06 16.83 21.95
CA GLU A 69 0.68 16.82 22.44
C GLU A 69 0.15 15.39 22.48
N GLY A 70 -0.57 15.05 23.55
CA GLY A 70 -1.05 13.67 23.77
C GLY A 70 -1.88 13.11 22.61
N TRP A 71 -2.65 13.96 21.93
CA TRP A 71 -3.44 13.57 20.77
C TRP A 71 -2.57 13.23 19.54
N ASN A 72 -1.50 14.00 19.30
CA ASN A 72 -0.57 13.72 18.22
C ASN A 72 0.25 12.46 18.52
N LEU A 73 0.62 12.25 19.78
CA LEU A 73 1.29 11.02 20.20
C LEU A 73 0.40 9.79 20.01
N PHE A 74 -0.90 9.90 20.30
CA PHE A 74 -1.86 8.84 20.01
C PHE A 74 -1.87 8.47 18.52
N TRP A 75 -1.94 9.46 17.61
CA TRP A 75 -1.90 9.18 16.18
C TRP A 75 -0.58 8.59 15.71
N ILE A 76 0.56 9.02 16.25
CA ILE A 76 1.87 8.43 15.95
C ILE A 76 1.89 6.96 16.38
N LEU A 77 1.44 6.65 17.60
CA LEU A 77 1.39 5.29 18.13
C LEU A 77 0.35 4.41 17.42
N TRP A 78 -0.70 5.00 16.85
CA TRP A 78 -1.68 4.27 16.04
C TRP A 78 -1.16 4.01 14.63
N LEU A 79 -0.69 5.05 13.93
CA LEU A 79 -0.35 4.98 12.52
C LEU A 79 0.98 4.24 12.28
N CYS A 80 1.99 4.46 13.12
CA CYS A 80 3.33 3.92 12.87
C CYS A 80 3.42 2.40 13.13
N PRO A 81 3.22 1.88 14.36
CA PRO A 81 3.38 0.45 14.61
C PRO A 81 2.19 -0.38 14.10
N ILE A 82 0.95 0.09 14.25
CA ILE A 82 -0.23 -0.69 13.86
C ILE A 82 -0.50 -0.53 12.37
N ALA A 83 -0.83 0.68 11.92
CA ALA A 83 -1.26 0.89 10.54
C ALA A 83 -0.14 0.65 9.51
N ALA A 84 1.10 1.02 9.80
CA ALA A 84 2.24 0.79 8.90
C ALA A 84 2.99 -0.51 9.23
N GLY A 85 3.39 -0.71 10.49
CA GLY A 85 4.22 -1.85 10.90
C GLY A 85 3.55 -3.21 10.70
N VAL A 86 2.41 -3.45 11.38
CA VAL A 86 1.68 -4.72 11.27
C VAL A 86 1.16 -4.94 9.86
N SER A 87 0.65 -3.89 9.21
CA SER A 87 0.18 -3.96 7.82
C SER A 87 1.27 -4.41 6.85
N LEU A 88 2.50 -3.92 7.01
CA LEU A 88 3.62 -4.34 6.15
C LEU A 88 3.97 -5.82 6.34
N VAL A 89 3.88 -6.35 7.56
CA VAL A 89 4.07 -7.79 7.81
C VAL A 89 3.02 -8.60 7.04
N PHE A 90 1.75 -8.19 7.08
CA PHE A 90 0.68 -8.85 6.32
C PHE A 90 0.83 -8.69 4.81
N TRP A 91 1.29 -7.53 4.34
CA TRP A 91 1.62 -7.33 2.93
C TRP A 91 2.71 -8.30 2.48
N LEU A 92 3.83 -8.35 3.20
CA LEU A 92 4.95 -9.22 2.87
C LEU A 92 4.58 -10.70 2.96
N ARG A 93 3.73 -11.08 3.91
CA ARG A 93 3.18 -12.44 4.01
C ARG A 93 2.25 -12.74 2.83
N SER A 94 1.23 -11.92 2.59
CA SER A 94 0.27 -12.15 1.50
C SER A 94 0.95 -12.20 0.13
N ALA A 95 1.93 -11.34 -0.11
CA ALA A 95 2.69 -11.30 -1.35
C ALA A 95 3.60 -12.52 -1.56
N GLU A 96 4.11 -13.15 -0.48
CA GLU A 96 4.81 -14.45 -0.59
C GLU A 96 3.85 -15.59 -0.92
N TYR A 97 2.67 -15.62 -0.29
CA TYR A 97 1.73 -16.73 -0.41
C TYR A 97 0.97 -16.72 -1.73
N LEU A 98 0.54 -15.53 -2.17
CA LEU A 98 -0.33 -15.35 -3.33
C LEU A 98 0.43 -14.84 -4.55
N GLY A 99 1.66 -14.36 -4.36
CA GLY A 99 2.36 -13.55 -5.35
C GLY A 99 1.91 -12.09 -5.32
N VAL A 100 2.85 -11.19 -5.64
CA VAL A 100 2.65 -9.72 -5.58
C VAL A 100 1.46 -9.26 -6.42
N THR A 101 1.24 -9.83 -7.60
CA THR A 101 0.15 -9.43 -8.50
C THR A 101 -1.23 -9.72 -7.92
N ILE A 102 -1.43 -10.92 -7.36
CA ILE A 102 -2.72 -11.29 -6.77
C ILE A 102 -2.97 -10.49 -5.49
N ALA A 103 -1.95 -10.34 -4.63
CA ALA A 103 -2.05 -9.51 -3.43
C ALA A 103 -2.39 -8.04 -3.75
N ALA A 104 -1.79 -7.47 -4.81
CA ALA A 104 -2.07 -6.10 -5.24
C ALA A 104 -3.50 -5.90 -5.79
N ILE A 105 -4.14 -6.92 -6.35
CA ILE A 105 -5.55 -6.81 -6.75
C ILE A 105 -6.45 -6.70 -5.51
N HIS A 106 -6.09 -7.39 -4.42
CA HIS A 106 -6.85 -7.31 -3.17
C HIS A 106 -6.68 -5.96 -2.47
N ILE A 107 -5.49 -5.36 -2.50
CA ILE A 107 -5.29 -4.04 -1.88
C ILE A 107 -6.05 -2.93 -2.61
N ASN A 108 -6.43 -3.13 -3.88
CA ASN A 108 -7.31 -2.18 -4.57
C ASN A 108 -8.72 -2.11 -3.94
N LEU A 109 -9.13 -3.06 -3.10
CA LEU A 109 -10.37 -2.99 -2.32
C LEU A 109 -10.24 -2.11 -1.06
N VAL A 110 -9.04 -1.62 -0.70
CA VAL A 110 -8.85 -0.75 0.47
C VAL A 110 -9.79 0.47 0.47
N PRO A 111 -9.96 1.24 -0.62
CA PRO A 111 -10.89 2.36 -0.65
C PRO A 111 -12.33 1.95 -0.35
N PHE A 112 -12.75 0.76 -0.79
CA PHE A 112 -14.06 0.21 -0.46
C PHE A 112 -14.20 -0.03 1.05
N TYR A 113 -13.24 -0.70 1.68
CA TYR A 113 -13.27 -0.94 3.13
C TYR A 113 -13.25 0.36 3.94
N VAL A 114 -12.44 1.34 3.53
CA VAL A 114 -12.37 2.65 4.19
C VAL A 114 -13.73 3.36 4.14
N ILE A 115 -14.43 3.32 3.01
CA ILE A 115 -15.77 3.91 2.87
C ILE A 115 -16.78 3.21 3.79
N VAL A 116 -16.75 1.88 3.86
CA VAL A 116 -17.62 1.10 4.75
C VAL A 116 -17.37 1.45 6.23
N ILE A 117 -16.11 1.46 6.65
CA ILE A 117 -15.72 1.81 8.03
C ILE A 117 -16.13 3.25 8.35
N ALA A 118 -15.88 4.20 7.43
CA ALA A 118 -16.25 5.60 7.61
C ALA A 118 -17.76 5.78 7.75
N PHE A 119 -18.57 5.07 6.96
CA PHE A 119 -20.03 5.09 7.07
C PHE A 119 -20.51 4.58 8.44
N PHE A 120 -20.01 3.43 8.90
CA PHE A 120 -20.35 2.91 10.23
C PHE A 120 -19.83 3.76 11.38
N SER A 121 -18.82 4.60 11.13
CA SER A 121 -18.30 5.58 12.09
C SER A 121 -19.12 6.88 12.14
N GLY A 122 -20.26 6.96 11.41
CA GLY A 122 -21.15 8.13 11.35
C GLY A 122 -20.84 9.10 10.20
N GLY A 123 -19.93 8.73 9.30
CA GLY A 123 -19.62 9.50 8.09
C GLY A 123 -20.76 9.48 7.07
N ARG A 124 -20.94 10.58 6.34
CA ARG A 124 -21.94 10.68 5.27
C ARG A 124 -21.32 10.24 3.95
N LEU A 125 -22.05 9.39 3.21
CA LEU A 125 -21.63 8.94 1.89
C LEU A 125 -22.05 9.96 0.82
N SER A 126 -21.07 10.43 0.05
CA SER A 126 -21.34 11.18 -1.17
C SER A 126 -21.67 10.23 -2.32
N SER A 127 -22.53 10.66 -3.24
CA SER A 127 -22.82 9.90 -4.48
C SER A 127 -21.55 9.54 -5.25
N TYR A 128 -20.53 10.41 -5.25
CA TYR A 128 -19.24 10.12 -5.88
C TYR A 128 -18.46 8.99 -5.19
N GLN A 129 -18.53 8.89 -3.86
CA GLN A 129 -17.89 7.81 -3.10
C GLN A 129 -18.58 6.48 -3.37
N ILE A 130 -19.91 6.47 -3.48
CA ILE A 130 -20.68 5.28 -3.82
C ILE A 130 -20.30 4.78 -5.22
N ILE A 131 -20.26 5.68 -6.21
CA ILE A 131 -19.84 5.33 -7.58
C ILE A 131 -18.41 4.78 -7.59
N GLY A 132 -17.48 5.45 -6.89
CA GLY A 132 -16.09 4.99 -6.76
C GLY A 132 -15.98 3.62 -6.12
N ALA A 133 -16.73 3.36 -5.04
CA ALA A 133 -16.78 2.06 -4.37
C ALA A 133 -17.29 0.95 -5.30
N CYS A 134 -18.37 1.21 -6.05
CA CYS A 134 -18.90 0.25 -7.03
C CYS A 134 -17.88 -0.06 -8.14
N LEU A 135 -17.18 0.96 -8.65
CA LEU A 135 -16.15 0.76 -9.68
C LEU A 135 -14.97 -0.07 -9.17
N VAL A 136 -14.52 0.19 -7.94
CA VAL A 136 -13.44 -0.58 -7.30
C VAL A 136 -13.82 -2.06 -7.15
N VAL A 137 -15.02 -2.35 -6.63
CA VAL A 137 -15.51 -3.72 -6.47
C VAL A 137 -15.65 -4.42 -7.82
N ALA A 138 -16.26 -3.75 -8.80
CA ALA A 138 -16.41 -4.31 -10.14
C ALA A 138 -15.05 -4.61 -10.79
N GLY A 139 -14.10 -3.69 -10.70
CA GLY A 139 -12.74 -3.88 -11.20
C GLY A 139 -12.05 -5.08 -10.55
N ALA A 140 -12.12 -5.19 -9.22
CA ALA A 140 -11.53 -6.32 -8.49
C ALA A 140 -12.14 -7.67 -8.89
N VAL A 141 -13.47 -7.75 -9.04
CA VAL A 141 -14.18 -8.98 -9.46
C VAL A 141 -13.78 -9.37 -10.88
N ILE A 142 -13.78 -8.43 -11.83
CA ILE A 142 -13.42 -8.70 -13.23
C ILE A 142 -11.97 -9.20 -13.34
N SER A 143 -11.03 -8.58 -12.61
CA SER A 143 -9.62 -8.99 -12.60
C SER A 143 -9.43 -10.41 -12.05
N GLN A 144 -10.16 -10.76 -10.98
CA GLN A 144 -10.07 -12.10 -10.39
C GLN A 144 -10.63 -13.19 -11.30
N VAL A 145 -11.79 -12.96 -11.94
CA VAL A 145 -12.41 -13.94 -12.86
C VAL A 145 -11.48 -14.26 -14.04
N ARG A 146 -10.80 -13.26 -14.60
CA ARG A 146 -9.85 -13.47 -15.73
C ARG A 146 -8.59 -14.23 -15.32
N LEU A 147 -8.06 -13.95 -14.13
CA LEU A 147 -6.87 -14.64 -13.61
C LEU A 147 -7.15 -16.07 -13.15
N GLY A 148 -8.32 -16.30 -12.55
CA GLY A 148 -8.81 -17.65 -12.20
C GLY A 148 -8.90 -18.55 -13.43
N GLY A 149 -9.51 -18.05 -14.52
CA GLY A 149 -9.58 -18.81 -15.78
C GLY A 149 -8.22 -19.11 -16.42
N THR A 150 -7.24 -18.21 -16.27
CA THR A 150 -5.89 -18.40 -16.85
C THR A 150 -5.08 -19.44 -16.07
N SER A 151 -5.18 -19.44 -14.74
CA SER A 151 -4.48 -20.41 -13.88
C SER A 151 -5.04 -21.83 -14.02
N GLU A 152 -6.35 -21.97 -14.23
CA GLU A 152 -7.00 -23.26 -14.49
C GLU A 152 -6.60 -23.85 -15.86
N GLN A 153 -6.47 -23.02 -16.90
CA GLN A 153 -6.01 -23.47 -18.23
C GLN A 153 -4.55 -23.94 -18.22
N LEU A 154 -3.64 -23.26 -17.51
CA LEU A 154 -2.24 -23.66 -17.39
C LEU A 154 -2.09 -25.00 -16.63
N GLY A 155 -2.88 -25.22 -15.59
CA GLY A 155 -2.91 -26.49 -14.84
C GLY A 155 -3.43 -27.68 -15.66
N SER A 156 -4.35 -27.45 -16.61
CA SER A 156 -4.88 -28.49 -17.51
C SER A 156 -3.93 -28.86 -18.66
N THR A 157 -3.06 -27.93 -19.08
CA THR A 157 -2.15 -28.11 -20.22
C THR A 157 -0.85 -28.81 -19.80
N GLY A 158 -0.38 -28.62 -18.55
CA GLY A 158 0.80 -29.30 -18.01
C GLY A 158 0.59 -30.74 -17.53
N ARG A 159 -0.61 -31.31 -17.72
CA ARG A 159 -0.98 -32.69 -17.35
C ARG A 159 -1.09 -33.65 -18.54
N ARG A 160 -0.60 -33.26 -19.72
CA ARG A 160 -0.56 -34.12 -20.92
C ARG A 160 0.85 -34.50 -21.29
#